data_AF-A0A197JBC6-F1
#
_entry.id   AF-A0A197JBC6-F1
#
_cell.length_a   1.000
_cell.length_b   1.000
_cell.length_c   1.000
_cell.angle_alpha   90.00
_cell.angle_beta   90.00
_cell.angle_gamma   90.00
#
_symmetry.space_group_name_H-M   'P 1'
#
loop_
_entity.id
_entity.type
_entity.pdbx_description
1 polymer ?
#
loop_
_entity_poly.entity_id
_entity_poly.type
_entity_poly.pdbx_seq_one_letter_code
_entity_poly.pdbx_strand_id
1 'polypeptide(L)'
;MMFRSEVTRQIRLPDLFAHDVEPNRNNNTEDASCREGQFVLGVVLMMRQGKTNKDGKIQYGVAVRNKEVDVCPVGALAFYLLELWSV
;
A
#
# COMPACT_ATOMS: atom_id res chain seq x y z
N MET A 1 2.08 0.66 -7.07
CA MET A 1 3.52 0.65 -6.73
C MET A 1 4.31 0.28 -7.98
N MET A 2 5.39 0.99 -8.30
CA MET A 2 6.31 0.60 -9.39
C MET A 2 7.61 0.07 -8.79
N PHE A 3 7.79 -1.25 -8.87
CA PHE A 3 9.00 -1.93 -8.42
C PHE A 3 9.61 -2.74 -9.55
N ARG A 4 10.90 -3.03 -9.43
CA ARG A 4 11.57 -4.01 -10.30
C ARG A 4 11.17 -5.41 -9.89
N SER A 5 11.09 -6.32 -10.86
CA SER A 5 10.74 -7.73 -10.63
C SER A 5 11.62 -8.40 -9.57
N GLU A 6 12.93 -8.11 -9.59
CA GLU A 6 13.90 -8.59 -8.60
C GLU A 6 13.51 -8.23 -7.16
N VAL A 7 13.10 -6.97 -6.93
CA VAL A 7 12.65 -6.49 -5.62
C VAL A 7 11.34 -7.16 -5.25
N THR A 8 10.38 -7.23 -6.19
CA THR A 8 9.05 -7.81 -5.89
C THR A 8 9.10 -9.28 -5.48
N ARG A 9 10.05 -10.05 -6.00
CA ARG A 9 10.21 -11.47 -5.66
C ARG A 9 10.79 -11.72 -4.27
N GLN A 10 11.44 -10.72 -3.70
CA GLN A 10 12.11 -10.81 -2.41
C GLN A 10 11.25 -10.29 -1.25
N ILE A 11 10.10 -9.69 -1.56
CA ILE A 11 9.13 -9.22 -0.56
C ILE A 11 8.63 -10.42 0.25
N ARG A 12 8.68 -10.29 1.57
CA ARG A 12 8.06 -11.24 2.49
C ARG A 12 6.88 -10.59 3.21
N LEU A 13 5.97 -11.41 3.71
CA LEU A 13 4.84 -10.92 4.49
C LEU A 13 5.25 -10.03 5.68
N PRO A 14 6.32 -10.31 6.45
CA PRO A 14 6.76 -9.44 7.53
C PRO A 14 7.31 -8.07 7.09
N ASP A 15 7.51 -7.86 5.79
CA ASP A 15 7.92 -6.56 5.25
C ASP A 15 6.72 -5.65 4.93
N LEU A 16 5.49 -6.16 5.07
CA LEU A 16 4.23 -5.45 4.87
C LEU A 16 3.66 -4.98 6.21
N PHE A 17 3.29 -3.70 6.26
CA PHE A 17 2.71 -3.05 7.43
C PHE A 17 1.37 -2.45 7.05
N ALA A 18 0.35 -2.68 7.86
CA ALA A 18 -0.92 -1.97 7.77
C ALA A 18 -0.81 -0.63 8.50
N HIS A 19 -1.29 0.44 7.87
CA HIS A 19 -1.33 1.77 8.46
C HIS A 19 -2.65 2.44 8.12
N ASP A 20 -3.25 3.10 9.11
CA ASP A 20 -4.40 3.97 8.90
C ASP A 20 -3.92 5.29 8.31
N VAL A 21 -4.38 5.62 7.11
CA VAL A 21 -4.00 6.85 6.39
C VAL A 21 -5.12 7.86 6.52
N GLU A 22 -4.76 9.05 7.00
CA GLU A 22 -5.67 10.20 7.04
C GLU A 22 -5.76 10.84 5.65
N PRO A 23 -6.96 11.14 5.14
CA PRO A 23 -7.13 11.79 3.84
C PRO A 23 -6.60 13.22 3.90
N ASN A 24 -5.69 13.54 2.98
CA ASN A 24 -5.15 14.90 2.89
C ASN A 24 -6.22 15.86 2.38
N ARG A 25 -6.60 16.84 3.21
CA ARG A 25 -7.56 17.90 2.88
C ARG A 25 -6.88 18.95 2.01
N ASN A 26 -6.71 18.65 0.72
CA ASN A 26 -6.38 19.69 -0.26
C ASN A 26 -7.70 20.35 -0.70
N ASN A 27 -7.85 21.65 -0.45
CA ASN A 27 -9.09 22.42 -0.67
C ASN A 27 -9.54 22.56 -2.15
N ASN A 28 -8.94 21.83 -3.10
CA ASN A 28 -9.07 22.07 -4.53
C ASN A 28 -9.67 20.89 -5.32
N THR A 29 -10.13 19.82 -4.67
CA THR A 29 -10.78 18.70 -5.37
C THR A 29 -12.16 18.46 -4.76
N GLU A 30 -13.19 18.78 -5.53
CA GLU A 30 -14.62 18.69 -5.17
C GLU A 30 -15.14 17.24 -5.10
N ASP A 31 -14.26 16.25 -4.95
CA ASP A 31 -14.60 14.85 -4.78
C ASP A 31 -14.87 14.56 -3.30
N ALA A 32 -16.00 15.07 -2.83
CA ALA A 32 -16.52 14.98 -1.45
C ALA A 32 -16.96 13.57 -1.04
N SER A 33 -16.09 12.55 -1.14
CA SER A 33 -16.37 11.21 -0.59
C SER A 33 -15.53 10.82 0.62
N CYS A 34 -14.48 11.58 0.95
CA CYS A 34 -13.75 11.42 2.20
C CYS A 34 -14.49 12.19 3.29
N ARG A 35 -15.26 11.49 4.14
CA ARG A 35 -15.88 12.11 5.32
C ARG A 35 -14.78 12.54 6.29
N GLU A 36 -14.97 13.69 6.94
CA GLU A 36 -14.05 14.20 7.96
C GLU A 36 -13.86 13.15 9.07
N GLY A 37 -12.61 12.77 9.36
CA GLY A 37 -12.29 11.69 10.31
C GLY A 37 -12.33 10.27 9.73
N GLN A 38 -12.48 10.09 8.42
CA GLN A 38 -12.46 8.76 7.80
C GLN A 38 -11.03 8.28 7.55
N PHE A 39 -10.56 7.35 8.37
CA PHE A 39 -9.30 6.64 8.14
C PHE A 39 -9.45 5.63 7.01
N VAL A 40 -8.41 5.53 6.16
CA VAL A 40 -8.36 4.58 5.05
C VAL A 40 -7.19 3.64 5.25
N LEU A 41 -7.42 2.33 5.11
CA LEU A 41 -6.36 1.33 5.21
C LEU A 41 -5.34 1.51 4.07
N GLY A 42 -4.09 1.73 4.45
CA GLY A 42 -2.92 1.70 3.58
C GLY A 42 -2.00 0.54 3.95
N VAL A 43 -1.38 -0.05 2.93
CA VAL A 43 -0.35 -1.07 3.09
C VAL A 43 0.99 -0.46 2.70
N VAL A 44 1.91 -0.45 3.67
CA VAL A 44 3.28 0.03 3.53
C VAL A 44 4.19 -1.19 3.36
N LEU A 45 4.96 -1.20 2.29
CA LEU A 45 6.00 -2.19 2.04
C LEU A 45 7.36 -1.57 2.34
N MET A 46 8.13 -2.21 3.20
CA MET A 46 9.53 -1.87 3.44
C MET A 46 10.43 -2.67 2.49
N MET A 47 11.18 -1.99 1.63
CA MET A 47 12.15 -2.65 0.74
C MET A 47 13.50 -2.77 1.44
N ARG A 48 13.85 -4.01 1.82
CA ARG A 48 15.15 -4.33 2.44
C ARG A 48 16.23 -4.69 1.43
N GLN A 49 15.83 -5.09 0.22
CA GLN A 49 16.74 -5.58 -0.82
C GLN A 49 16.54 -4.80 -2.13
N GLY A 50 17.62 -4.60 -2.87
CA GLY A 50 17.67 -3.81 -4.09
C GLY A 50 18.88 -2.88 -4.10
N LYS A 51 19.06 -2.15 -5.21
CA LYS A 51 20.14 -1.18 -5.33
C LYS A 51 19.90 -0.06 -4.31
N THR A 52 20.78 0.04 -3.32
CA THR A 52 20.76 1.10 -2.32
C THR A 52 20.68 2.45 -3.03
N ASN A 53 19.78 3.32 -2.58
CA ASN A 53 19.76 4.69 -3.08
C ASN A 53 21.11 5.35 -2.78
N LYS A 54 21.51 6.37 -3.55
CA LYS A 54 22.80 7.06 -3.38
C LYS A 54 23.06 7.52 -1.93
N ASP A 55 21.97 7.78 -1.19
CA ASP A 55 21.98 8.28 0.18
C ASP A 55 21.85 7.18 1.26
N GLY A 56 21.85 5.89 0.91
CA GLY A 56 21.72 4.81 1.91
C GLY A 56 20.32 4.64 2.52
N LYS A 57 19.32 5.40 2.06
CA LYS A 57 17.97 5.44 2.65
C LYS A 57 17.17 4.17 2.33
N ILE A 58 16.44 3.68 3.34
CA ILE A 58 15.42 2.64 3.19
C ILE A 58 14.32 3.18 2.28
N GLN A 59 13.93 2.37 1.29
CA GLN A 59 12.84 2.71 0.41
C GLN A 59 11.55 2.06 0.91
N TYR A 60 10.47 2.81 0.80
CA TYR A 60 9.12 2.31 1.09
C TYR A 60 8.29 2.42 -0.17
N GLY A 61 7.38 1.47 -0.37
CA GLY A 61 6.25 1.72 -1.25
C GLY A 61 4.97 1.66 -0.46
N VAL A 62 3.97 2.39 -0.96
CA VAL A 62 2.67 2.49 -0.31
C VAL A 62 1.59 2.17 -1.32
N ALA A 63 0.58 1.44 -0.87
CA ALA A 63 -0.62 1.11 -1.60
C ALA A 63 -1.80 1.48 -0.70
N VAL A 64 -2.62 2.43 -1.15
CA VAL A 64 -3.81 2.87 -0.40
C VAL A 64 -5.03 2.19 -0.99
N ARG A 65 -6.06 1.96 -0.16
CA ARG A 65 -7.34 1.45 -0.65
C ARG A 65 -7.93 2.40 -1.71
N ASN A 66 -8.25 1.84 -2.86
CA ASN A 66 -9.00 2.53 -3.90
C ASN A 66 -10.51 2.35 -3.67
N LYS A 67 -11.31 3.36 -4.05
CA LYS A 67 -12.77 3.29 -4.06
C LYS A 67 -13.27 2.28 -5.08
N GLU A 68 -12.64 2.23 -6.25
CA GLU A 68 -12.93 1.22 -7.27
C GLU A 68 -12.33 -0.13 -6.86
N VAL A 69 -13.19 -1.12 -6.67
CA VAL A 69 -12.82 -2.42 -6.09
C VAL A 69 -11.91 -3.22 -7.03
N ASP A 70 -12.23 -3.21 -8.32
CA ASP A 70 -11.52 -4.01 -9.34
C ASP A 70 -10.05 -3.63 -9.51
N VAL A 71 -9.69 -2.39 -9.14
CA VAL A 71 -8.32 -1.86 -9.22
C VAL A 71 -7.70 -1.63 -7.84
N CYS A 72 -8.35 -2.07 -6.76
CA CYS A 72 -7.89 -1.83 -5.41
C CYS A 72 -6.80 -2.83 -4.99
N PRO A 73 -5.52 -2.42 -4.85
CA PRO A 73 -4.45 -3.34 -4.49
C PRO A 73 -4.59 -3.89 -3.07
N VAL A 74 -5.15 -3.10 -2.15
CA VAL A 74 -5.39 -3.53 -0.75
C VAL A 74 -6.48 -4.60 -0.69
N GLY A 75 -7.55 -4.42 -1.46
CA GLY A 75 -8.64 -5.40 -1.58
C GLY A 75 -8.15 -6.70 -2.21
N ALA A 76 -7.43 -6.62 -3.33
CA ALA A 76 -6.84 -7.78 -4.00
C ALA A 76 -5.90 -8.57 -3.08
N LEU A 77 -5.03 -7.88 -2.32
CA LEU A 77 -4.16 -8.52 -1.35
C LEU A 77 -4.95 -9.20 -0.22
N ALA A 78 -5.99 -8.56 0.31
CA ALA A 78 -6.82 -9.14 1.37
C ALA A 78 -7.52 -10.43 0.92
N PHE A 79 -8.10 -10.44 -0.29
CA PHE A 79 -8.71 -11.64 -0.86
C PHE A 79 -7.68 -12.75 -1.09
N TYR A 80 -6.52 -12.42 -1.65
CA TYR A 80 -5.44 -13.40 -1.84
C TYR A 80 -5.01 -14.05 -0.51
N LEU A 81 -4.85 -13.26 0.55
CA LEU A 81 -4.47 -13.79 1.86
C LEU A 81 -5.59 -14.60 2.51
N LEU A 82 -6.85 -14.21 2.31
CA LEU A 82 -8.02 -14.96 2.77
C LEU A 82 -8.06 -16.34 2.09
N GLU A 83 -7.95 -16.39 0.77
CA GLU A 83 -7.91 -17.64 0.01
C GLU A 83 -6.71 -18.53 0.41
N LEU A 84 -5.56 -17.91 0.70
CA LEU A 84 -4.35 -18.65 1.06
C LEU A 84 -4.43 -19.34 2.43
N TRP A 85 -5.17 -18.78 3.39
CA TRP A 85 -5.17 -19.26 4.78
C TRP A 85 -6.52 -19.74 5.31
N SER A 86 -7.64 -19.41 4.66
CA SER A 86 -8.98 -19.82 5.10
C SER A 86 -9.55 -21.03 4.34
N VAL A 87 -8.72 -21.73 3.56
CA VAL A 87 -9.02 -23.05 2.98
C VAL A 87 -8.40 -24.15 3.83
#